data_AF-A0A1M5MCT7-F1
#
_entry.id   AF-A0A1M5MCT7-F1
#
_cell.length_a   1.000
_cell.length_b   1.000
_cell.length_c   1.000
_cell.angle_alpha   90.00
_cell.angle_beta   90.00
_cell.angle_gamma   90.00
#
_symmetry.space_group_name_H-M   'P 1'
#
loop_
_entity.id
_entity.type
_entity.pdbx_description
1 polymer ?
#
loop_
_entity_poly.entity_id
_entity_poly.type
_entity_poly.pdbx_seq_one_letter_code
_entity_poly.pdbx_strand_id
1 'polypeptide(L)'
;MENYTVDEYALCTRFKSKRRKKRLVKEDFEKHLIQLRKREKELWKKRKDLPLIPLENPYQKGWQRCFVLREDVVRSSEAEFYRTLLEKINTWQFSSEKSFKRKKKRKRRNVYIEKIQTVKEFSEWEWKSPKLELTEKEKVHFYKRERWCSNFKRYKIHYVFNEPWRYVLRVSPYMITHTKMVDSDLESEIQLLENYIVNLDLRNKINRLIHGSSLKWSYYEKENPKETSPIKNISLNTLYQQYLDEMI
;
A
#
# COMPACT_ATOMS: atom_id res chain seq x y z
N MET A 1 12.60 -33.73 62.25
CA MET A 1 12.22 -32.70 61.28
C MET A 1 13.26 -31.61 61.39
N GLU A 2 14.10 -31.45 60.36
CA GLU A 2 15.19 -30.48 60.37
C GLU A 2 14.61 -29.07 60.27
N ASN A 3 14.90 -28.24 61.28
CA ASN A 3 14.44 -26.86 61.34
C ASN A 3 15.35 -26.01 60.47
N TYR A 4 14.92 -25.76 59.23
CA TYR A 4 15.59 -24.81 58.33
C TYR A 4 15.70 -23.44 58.99
N THR A 5 16.87 -22.81 58.87
CA THR A 5 17.09 -21.45 59.37
C THR A 5 16.33 -20.43 58.53
N VAL A 6 15.95 -19.29 59.12
CA VAL A 6 15.21 -18.21 58.42
C VAL A 6 15.94 -17.74 57.16
N ASP A 7 17.27 -17.77 57.18
CA ASP A 7 18.13 -17.39 56.05
C ASP A 7 18.11 -18.42 54.90
N GLU A 8 18.03 -19.72 55.19
CA GLU A 8 17.87 -20.77 54.17
C GLU A 8 16.51 -20.68 53.48
N TYR A 9 15.45 -20.33 54.22
CA TYR A 9 14.12 -20.09 53.66
C TYR A 9 14.10 -18.82 52.78
N ALA A 10 14.82 -17.77 53.18
CA ALA A 10 15.01 -16.56 52.39
C ALA A 10 15.80 -16.81 51.08
N LEU A 11 16.76 -17.75 51.09
CA LEU A 11 17.49 -18.19 49.89
C LEU A 11 16.59 -19.02 48.95
N CYS A 12 15.80 -19.96 49.50
CA CYS A 12 14.85 -20.76 48.73
C CYS A 12 13.77 -19.93 48.02
N THR A 13 13.29 -18.85 48.65
CA THR A 13 12.28 -17.94 48.06
C THR A 13 12.85 -17.03 46.95
N ARG A 14 14.17 -16.83 46.87
CA ARG A 14 14.85 -16.10 45.78
C ARG A 14 14.92 -16.92 44.49
N PHE A 15 14.89 -18.25 44.57
CA PHE A 15 14.90 -19.10 43.38
C PHE A 15 13.56 -19.06 42.65
N LYS A 16 13.58 -18.51 41.44
CA LYS A 16 12.41 -18.50 40.56
C LYS A 16 11.98 -19.94 40.24
N SER A 17 10.70 -20.24 40.43
CA SER A 17 10.14 -21.54 40.02
C SER A 17 10.34 -21.80 38.53
N LYS A 18 10.37 -23.09 38.12
CA LYS A 18 10.51 -23.49 36.70
C LYS A 18 9.47 -22.79 35.81
N ARG A 19 8.22 -22.66 36.28
CA ARG A 19 7.14 -21.94 35.57
C ARG A 19 7.46 -20.45 35.40
N ARG A 20 7.96 -19.79 36.45
CA ARG A 20 8.34 -18.37 36.41
C ARG A 20 9.52 -18.12 35.47
N LYS A 21 10.53 -19.00 35.46
CA LYS A 21 11.65 -18.92 34.52
C LYS A 21 11.19 -19.03 33.05
N LYS A 22 10.34 -20.02 32.73
CA LYS A 22 9.75 -20.17 31.38
C LYS A 22 8.94 -18.94 30.96
N ARG A 23 8.15 -18.37 31.88
CA ARG A 23 7.34 -17.18 31.60
C ARG A 23 8.22 -15.97 31.27
N LEU A 24 9.29 -15.75 32.04
CA LEU A 24 10.22 -14.64 31.79
C LEU A 24 10.88 -14.74 30.42
N VAL A 25 11.33 -15.92 30.02
CA VAL A 25 11.93 -16.14 28.68
C VAL A 25 10.92 -15.82 27.58
N LYS A 26 9.66 -16.24 27.75
CA LYS A 26 8.60 -15.93 26.80
C LYS A 26 8.30 -14.43 26.73
N GLU A 27 8.14 -13.78 27.88
CA GLU A 27 7.89 -12.34 27.97
C GLU A 27 9.03 -11.52 27.34
N ASP A 28 10.28 -11.94 27.57
CA ASP A 28 11.46 -11.28 27.00
C ASP A 28 11.52 -11.43 25.48
N PHE A 29 11.23 -12.63 24.97
CA PHE A 29 11.11 -12.87 23.54
C PHE A 29 9.98 -12.04 22.90
N GLU A 30 8.81 -11.95 23.53
CA GLU A 30 7.70 -11.12 23.05
C GLU A 30 8.06 -9.63 23.02
N LYS A 31 8.79 -9.14 24.04
CA LYS A 31 9.33 -7.77 24.05
C LYS A 31 10.31 -7.53 22.91
N HIS A 32 11.20 -8.49 22.66
CA HIS A 32 12.13 -8.42 21.53
C HIS A 32 11.38 -8.34 20.18
N LEU A 33 10.33 -9.15 19.98
CA LEU A 33 9.49 -9.08 18.77
C LEU A 33 8.81 -7.71 18.60
N ILE A 34 8.34 -7.10 19.68
CA ILE A 34 7.76 -5.76 19.64
C ILE A 34 8.81 -4.72 19.25
N GLN A 35 10.04 -4.82 19.79
CA GLN A 35 11.14 -3.94 19.43
C GLN A 35 11.53 -4.07 17.96
N LEU A 36 11.60 -5.30 17.42
CA LEU A 36 11.85 -5.52 15.99
C LEU A 36 10.82 -4.80 15.12
N ARG A 37 9.53 -4.87 15.47
CA ARG A 37 8.49 -4.16 14.71
C ARG A 37 8.61 -2.65 14.81
N LYS A 38 9.04 -2.10 15.95
CA LYS A 38 9.32 -0.66 16.09
C LYS A 38 10.48 -0.25 15.19
N ARG A 39 11.60 -0.99 15.24
CA ARG A 39 12.76 -0.76 14.37
C ARG A 39 12.40 -0.85 12.90
N GLU A 40 11.63 -1.86 12.51
CA GLU A 40 11.11 -1.99 11.14
C GLU A 40 10.34 -0.71 10.75
N LYS A 41 9.34 -0.29 11.53
CA LYS A 41 8.58 0.93 11.24
C LYS A 41 9.46 2.18 11.11
N GLU A 42 10.49 2.30 11.95
CA GLU A 42 11.45 3.40 11.90
C GLU A 42 12.28 3.38 10.61
N LEU A 43 12.83 2.22 10.23
CA LEU A 43 13.58 2.06 8.97
C LEU A 43 12.71 2.36 7.74
N TRP A 44 11.47 1.86 7.72
CA TRP A 44 10.51 2.15 6.65
C TRP A 44 10.13 3.63 6.60
N LYS A 45 10.04 4.31 7.76
CA LYS A 45 9.83 5.75 7.81
C LYS A 45 11.04 6.50 7.26
N LYS A 46 12.26 6.16 7.68
CA LYS A 46 13.49 6.75 7.14
C LYS A 46 13.58 6.57 5.62
N ARG A 47 13.33 5.36 5.11
CA ARG A 47 13.26 5.05 3.67
C ARG A 47 12.21 5.91 2.96
N LYS A 48 11.07 6.15 3.60
CA LYS A 48 10.00 6.99 3.06
C LYS A 48 10.40 8.47 3.04
N ASP A 49 11.13 8.93 4.03
CA ASP A 49 11.51 10.34 4.22
C ASP A 49 12.75 10.73 3.40
N LEU A 50 13.40 9.78 2.73
CA LEU A 50 14.51 10.05 1.79
C LEU A 50 14.09 11.05 0.68
N PRO A 51 14.97 12.02 0.35
CA PRO A 51 14.66 13.07 -0.61
C PRO A 51 14.55 12.52 -2.05
N LEU A 52 13.90 13.31 -2.90
CA LEU A 52 13.87 13.09 -4.33
C LEU A 52 15.10 13.75 -4.97
N ILE A 53 15.84 12.98 -5.77
CA ILE A 53 17.01 13.43 -6.51
C ILE A 53 16.58 13.64 -7.98
N PRO A 54 16.94 14.78 -8.60
CA PRO A 54 16.67 15.00 -10.01
C PRO A 54 17.44 14.00 -10.87
N LEU A 55 16.80 13.50 -11.92
CA LEU A 55 17.44 12.67 -12.93
C LEU A 55 18.25 13.55 -13.89
N GLU A 56 19.44 13.09 -14.26
CA GLU A 56 20.26 13.76 -15.29
C GLU A 56 19.49 13.89 -16.61
N ASN A 57 18.82 12.81 -17.02
CA ASN A 57 18.01 12.76 -18.23
C ASN A 57 16.56 12.41 -17.89
N PRO A 58 15.67 13.41 -17.77
CA PRO A 58 14.24 13.17 -17.63
C PRO A 58 13.70 12.36 -18.80
N TYR A 59 12.84 11.39 -18.52
CA TYR A 59 12.28 10.51 -19.54
C TYR A 59 10.76 10.46 -19.49
N GLN A 60 10.15 10.17 -20.65
CA GLN A 60 8.71 10.01 -20.75
C GLN A 60 8.31 8.58 -20.37
N LYS A 61 7.54 8.41 -19.30
CA LYS A 61 6.97 7.09 -18.91
C LYS A 61 5.68 6.75 -19.65
N GLY A 62 4.95 7.77 -20.10
CA GLY A 62 3.70 7.60 -20.81
C GLY A 62 3.00 8.93 -21.06
N TRP A 63 1.68 8.92 -20.96
CA TRP A 63 0.82 10.08 -21.13
C TRP A 63 -0.05 10.26 -19.90
N GLN A 64 -0.32 11.52 -19.58
CA GLN A 64 -1.29 11.91 -18.59
C GLN A 64 -2.34 12.82 -19.21
N ARG A 65 -3.52 12.84 -18.62
CA ARG A 65 -4.53 13.82 -18.96
C ARG A 65 -5.26 14.30 -17.72
N CYS A 66 -5.55 15.59 -17.73
CA CYS A 66 -6.26 16.30 -16.69
C CYS A 66 -7.23 17.28 -17.33
N PHE A 67 -8.14 17.80 -16.52
CA PHE A 67 -9.03 18.86 -16.97
C PHE A 67 -8.30 20.21 -16.94
N VAL A 68 -8.57 21.00 -17.95
CA VAL A 68 -8.16 22.41 -18.09
C VAL A 68 -9.41 23.22 -18.40
N LEU A 69 -9.41 24.48 -17.99
CA LEU A 69 -10.47 25.42 -18.34
C LEU A 69 -10.59 25.56 -19.86
N ARG A 70 -11.81 25.58 -20.38
CA ARG A 70 -12.07 25.93 -21.79
C ARG A 70 -11.70 27.39 -22.04
N GLU A 71 -11.15 27.68 -23.22
CA GLU A 71 -10.65 29.03 -23.58
C GLU A 71 -11.70 30.14 -23.42
N ASP A 72 -12.96 29.88 -23.74
CA ASP A 72 -14.04 30.87 -23.60
C ASP A 72 -14.28 31.26 -22.14
N VAL A 73 -14.21 30.27 -21.23
CA VAL A 73 -14.36 30.48 -19.79
C VAL A 73 -13.11 31.17 -19.22
N VAL A 74 -11.95 30.96 -19.82
CA VAL A 74 -10.71 31.65 -19.42
C VAL A 74 -10.81 33.16 -19.67
N ARG A 75 -11.53 33.57 -20.71
CA ARG A 75 -11.73 34.98 -21.06
C ARG A 75 -12.87 35.64 -20.29
N SER A 76 -13.68 34.87 -19.55
CA SER A 76 -14.81 35.41 -18.80
C SER A 76 -14.37 35.99 -17.45
N SER A 77 -15.24 36.79 -16.84
CA SER A 77 -15.04 37.34 -15.49
C SER A 77 -14.96 36.26 -14.40
N GLU A 78 -15.58 35.09 -14.64
CA GLU A 78 -15.62 33.97 -13.70
C GLU A 78 -14.41 33.02 -13.82
N ALA A 79 -13.44 33.35 -14.68
CA ALA A 79 -12.29 32.48 -14.95
C ALA A 79 -11.56 32.03 -13.68
N GLU A 80 -11.31 32.97 -12.77
CA GLU A 80 -10.57 32.72 -11.53
C GLU A 80 -11.32 31.80 -10.58
N PHE A 81 -12.65 31.95 -10.51
CA PHE A 81 -13.50 31.07 -9.72
C PHE A 81 -13.43 29.62 -10.21
N TYR A 82 -13.56 29.38 -11.51
CA TYR A 82 -13.49 28.01 -12.02
C TYR A 82 -12.08 27.44 -12.02
N ARG A 83 -11.02 28.27 -12.08
CA ARG A 83 -9.64 27.80 -11.89
C ARG A 83 -9.43 27.27 -10.47
N THR A 84 -9.77 28.07 -9.46
CA THR A 84 -9.67 27.67 -8.05
C THR A 84 -10.55 26.47 -7.72
N LEU A 85 -11.77 26.40 -8.25
CA LEU A 85 -12.62 25.22 -8.12
C LEU A 85 -11.99 23.98 -8.79
N LEU A 86 -11.45 24.15 -10.01
CA LEU A 86 -10.83 23.06 -10.76
C LEU A 86 -9.66 22.44 -9.99
N GLU A 87 -8.80 23.23 -9.35
CA GLU A 87 -7.69 22.73 -8.53
C GLU A 87 -8.15 21.74 -7.44
N LYS A 88 -9.31 22.00 -6.82
CA LYS A 88 -9.88 21.14 -5.77
C LYS A 88 -10.51 19.85 -6.32
N ILE A 89 -11.03 19.88 -7.54
CA ILE A 89 -11.82 18.77 -8.12
C ILE A 89 -11.14 18.05 -9.29
N ASN A 90 -9.95 18.48 -9.68
CA ASN A 90 -9.26 17.92 -10.84
C ASN A 90 -8.96 16.43 -10.63
N THR A 91 -8.99 15.67 -11.71
CA THR A 91 -8.64 14.25 -11.70
C THR A 91 -7.54 14.01 -12.71
N TRP A 92 -6.59 13.15 -12.33
CA TRP A 92 -5.49 12.75 -13.20
C TRP A 92 -5.70 11.31 -13.67
N GLN A 93 -5.51 11.08 -14.96
CA GLN A 93 -5.44 9.74 -15.52
C GLN A 93 -4.13 9.54 -16.27
N PHE A 94 -3.52 8.38 -16.04
CA PHE A 94 -2.28 7.97 -16.68
C PHE A 94 -2.55 6.81 -17.64
N SER A 95 -1.81 6.78 -18.75
CA SER A 95 -1.87 5.75 -19.78
C SER A 95 -0.50 5.60 -20.43
N SER A 96 -0.18 4.41 -20.92
CA SER A 96 1.00 4.20 -21.77
C SER A 96 0.82 4.83 -23.15
N GLU A 97 -0.39 4.79 -23.70
CA GLU A 97 -0.74 5.36 -25.00
C GLU A 97 -1.43 6.72 -24.87
N LYS A 98 -1.17 7.63 -25.83
CA LYS A 98 -1.82 8.95 -25.94
C LYS A 98 -3.34 8.87 -26.17
N SER A 99 -3.83 7.73 -26.65
CA SER A 99 -5.23 7.53 -27.04
C SER A 99 -6.19 7.42 -25.86
N PHE A 100 -5.69 7.03 -24.67
CA PHE A 100 -6.51 6.72 -23.48
C PHE A 100 -7.69 5.78 -23.77
N LYS A 101 -7.52 4.83 -24.70
CA LYS A 101 -8.52 3.83 -25.02
C LYS A 101 -8.36 2.62 -24.11
N ARG A 102 -9.48 1.99 -23.77
CA ARG A 102 -9.52 0.70 -23.06
C ARG A 102 -10.12 -0.37 -23.95
N LYS A 103 -9.59 -1.58 -23.83
CA LYS A 103 -10.11 -2.76 -24.51
C LYS A 103 -11.41 -3.21 -23.83
N LYS A 104 -12.52 -3.28 -24.57
CA LYS A 104 -13.80 -3.81 -24.09
C LYS A 104 -14.24 -4.96 -24.99
N LYS A 105 -14.56 -6.11 -24.38
CA LYS A 105 -15.12 -7.25 -25.10
C LYS A 105 -16.56 -6.95 -25.52
N ARG A 106 -16.87 -7.11 -26.80
CA ARG A 106 -18.22 -7.05 -27.38
C ARG A 106 -18.42 -8.23 -28.31
N LYS A 107 -19.46 -9.06 -28.03
CA LYS A 107 -19.88 -10.21 -28.87
C LYS A 107 -18.70 -10.97 -29.49
N ARG A 108 -17.81 -11.51 -28.64
CA ARG A 108 -16.60 -12.29 -29.00
C ARG A 108 -15.41 -11.53 -29.59
N ARG A 109 -15.52 -10.25 -29.94
CA ARG A 109 -14.39 -9.40 -30.37
C ARG A 109 -14.00 -8.39 -29.30
N ASN A 110 -12.79 -7.85 -29.40
CA ASN A 110 -12.31 -6.79 -28.53
C ASN A 110 -12.31 -5.46 -29.29
N VAL A 111 -13.00 -4.46 -28.77
CA VAL A 111 -13.10 -3.12 -29.35
C VAL A 111 -12.42 -2.13 -28.40
N TYR A 112 -11.65 -1.20 -28.96
CA TYR A 112 -11.07 -0.11 -28.20
C TYR A 112 -12.09 1.01 -28.05
N ILE A 113 -12.41 1.35 -26.80
CA ILE A 113 -13.38 2.39 -26.46
C ILE A 113 -12.65 3.45 -25.64
N GLU A 114 -12.95 4.71 -25.89
CA GLU A 114 -12.42 5.81 -25.10
C GLU A 114 -12.78 5.64 -23.63
N LYS A 115 -11.77 5.79 -22.76
CA LYS A 115 -11.99 5.79 -21.32
C LYS A 115 -12.65 7.12 -20.97
N ILE A 116 -13.84 7.10 -20.40
CA ILE A 116 -14.49 8.32 -19.92
C ILE A 116 -13.77 8.78 -18.64
N GLN A 117 -13.51 10.08 -18.55
CA GLN A 117 -13.00 10.73 -17.36
C GLN A 117 -13.96 11.84 -16.98
N THR A 118 -14.25 11.95 -15.69
CA THR A 118 -15.05 13.01 -15.10
C THR A 118 -14.22 13.72 -14.04
N VAL A 119 -14.59 14.97 -13.73
CA VAL A 119 -14.08 15.64 -12.53
C VAL A 119 -14.47 14.85 -11.28
N LYS A 120 -13.83 15.16 -10.16
CA LYS A 120 -14.05 14.46 -8.89
C LYS A 120 -15.52 14.55 -8.49
N GLU A 121 -16.14 13.39 -8.34
CA GLU A 121 -17.46 13.24 -7.71
C GLU A 121 -17.24 13.09 -6.20
N PHE A 122 -18.10 13.69 -5.38
CA PHE A 122 -18.04 13.54 -3.92
C PHE A 122 -19.06 12.53 -3.44
N SER A 123 -18.66 11.64 -2.53
CA SER A 123 -19.61 10.80 -1.80
C SER A 123 -20.34 11.60 -0.72
N GLU A 124 -21.48 11.10 -0.25
CA GLU A 124 -22.24 11.76 0.82
C GLU A 124 -21.41 12.02 2.10
N TRP A 125 -20.55 11.07 2.48
CA TRP A 125 -19.69 11.19 3.65
C TRP A 125 -18.61 12.27 3.47
N GLU A 126 -18.00 12.35 2.29
CA GLU A 126 -17.04 13.41 1.96
C GLU A 126 -17.72 14.78 1.92
N TRP A 127 -18.94 14.84 1.37
CA TRP A 127 -19.73 16.08 1.27
C TRP A 127 -20.06 16.68 2.64
N LYS A 128 -20.38 15.83 3.62
CA LYS A 128 -20.66 16.22 5.01
C LYS A 128 -19.39 16.40 5.85
N SER A 129 -18.22 16.05 5.32
CA SER A 129 -16.99 16.10 6.10
C SER A 129 -16.53 17.54 6.34
N PRO A 130 -16.04 17.87 7.55
CA PRO A 130 -15.49 19.20 7.84
C PRO A 130 -14.16 19.45 7.12
N LYS A 131 -13.54 18.42 6.55
CA LYS A 131 -12.29 18.49 5.78
C LYS A 131 -12.51 18.91 4.33
N LEU A 132 -13.76 19.11 3.91
CA LEU A 132 -14.07 19.50 2.55
C LEU A 132 -13.85 21.00 2.38
N GLU A 133 -12.78 21.35 1.66
CA GLU A 133 -12.35 22.74 1.40
C GLU A 133 -13.21 23.46 0.34
N LEU A 134 -14.48 23.08 0.18
CA LEU A 134 -15.40 23.71 -0.77
C LEU A 134 -16.18 24.84 -0.11
N THR A 135 -16.12 26.00 -0.76
CA THR A 135 -16.89 27.20 -0.36
C THR A 135 -18.38 26.98 -0.66
N GLU A 136 -19.28 27.67 0.05
CA GLU A 136 -20.73 27.54 -0.18
C GLU A 136 -21.13 27.87 -1.64
N LYS A 137 -20.50 28.90 -2.23
CA LYS A 137 -20.67 29.24 -3.65
C LYS A 137 -20.28 28.09 -4.58
N GLU A 138 -19.16 27.43 -4.30
CA GLU A 138 -18.69 26.27 -5.07
C GLU A 138 -19.65 25.09 -4.98
N LYS A 139 -20.26 24.87 -3.81
CA LYS A 139 -21.20 23.77 -3.59
C LYS A 139 -22.46 23.88 -4.44
N VAL A 140 -22.89 25.09 -4.81
CA VAL A 140 -24.05 25.32 -5.69
C VAL A 140 -23.86 24.69 -7.07
N HIS A 141 -22.62 24.56 -7.55
CA HIS A 141 -22.34 23.95 -8.85
C HIS A 141 -22.37 22.42 -8.82
N PHE A 142 -22.79 21.80 -7.72
CA PHE A 142 -22.96 20.35 -7.61
C PHE A 142 -24.43 19.99 -7.41
N TYR A 143 -24.88 18.96 -8.11
CA TYR A 143 -26.19 18.39 -7.92
C TYR A 143 -26.10 17.00 -7.30
N LYS A 144 -27.13 16.66 -6.51
CA LYS A 144 -27.27 15.35 -5.89
C LYS A 144 -27.71 14.33 -6.94
N ARG A 145 -26.97 13.24 -7.07
CA ARG A 145 -27.28 12.13 -7.99
C ARG A 145 -27.21 10.79 -7.26
N GLU A 146 -28.25 9.99 -7.42
CA GLU A 146 -28.29 8.63 -6.88
C GLU A 146 -27.85 7.62 -7.95
N ARG A 147 -26.93 6.72 -7.58
CA ARG A 147 -26.40 5.69 -8.47
C ARG A 147 -26.40 4.34 -7.74
N TRP A 148 -26.85 3.30 -8.43
CA TRP A 148 -26.71 1.93 -7.93
C TRP A 148 -25.23 1.54 -7.82
N CYS A 149 -24.79 1.16 -6.63
CA CYS A 149 -23.44 0.69 -6.40
C CYS A 149 -23.40 -0.83 -6.34
N SER A 150 -22.85 -1.47 -7.39
CA SER A 150 -22.80 -2.93 -7.51
C SER A 150 -22.03 -3.60 -6.36
N ASN A 151 -20.90 -3.02 -5.92
CA ASN A 151 -20.07 -3.58 -4.85
C ASN A 151 -20.81 -3.71 -3.51
N PHE A 152 -21.71 -2.77 -3.21
CA PHE A 152 -22.46 -2.76 -1.95
C PHE A 152 -23.93 -3.16 -2.13
N LYS A 153 -24.36 -3.45 -3.37
CA LYS A 153 -25.74 -3.78 -3.75
C LYS A 153 -26.79 -2.81 -3.17
N ARG A 154 -26.49 -1.50 -3.21
CA ARG A 154 -27.39 -0.44 -2.74
C ARG A 154 -27.20 0.85 -3.53
N TYR A 155 -28.22 1.71 -3.52
CA TYR A 155 -28.10 3.07 -4.02
C TYR A 155 -27.18 3.89 -3.12
N LYS A 156 -26.31 4.67 -3.76
CA LYS A 156 -25.43 5.63 -3.10
C LYS A 156 -25.63 7.01 -3.72
N ILE A 157 -25.57 8.01 -2.85
CA ILE A 157 -25.65 9.41 -3.22
C ILE A 157 -24.24 9.90 -3.57
N HIS A 158 -24.15 10.56 -4.72
CA HIS A 158 -22.96 11.23 -5.21
C HIS A 158 -23.31 12.68 -5.58
N TYR A 159 -22.43 13.61 -5.25
CA TYR A 159 -22.53 15.00 -5.70
C TYR A 159 -21.68 15.16 -6.95
N VAL A 160 -22.34 15.52 -8.05
CA VAL A 160 -21.74 15.59 -9.39
C VAL A 160 -21.74 17.04 -9.85
N PHE A 161 -20.63 17.45 -10.46
CA PHE A 161 -20.50 18.79 -11.03
C PHE A 161 -21.50 19.01 -12.17
N ASN A 162 -22.21 20.14 -12.14
CA ASN A 162 -23.32 20.43 -13.04
C ASN A 162 -22.89 20.89 -14.44
N GLU A 163 -21.73 21.56 -14.55
CA GLU A 163 -21.34 22.26 -15.79
C GLU A 163 -20.08 21.67 -16.43
N PRO A 164 -20.05 20.37 -16.77
CA PRO A 164 -18.83 19.69 -17.22
C PRO A 164 -18.23 20.28 -18.50
N TRP A 165 -19.04 21.00 -19.31
CA TRP A 165 -18.59 21.65 -20.53
C TRP A 165 -17.58 22.78 -20.30
N ARG A 166 -17.52 23.36 -19.09
CA ARG A 166 -16.52 24.40 -18.74
C ARG A 166 -15.10 23.86 -18.74
N TYR A 167 -14.93 22.55 -18.62
CA TYR A 167 -13.64 21.88 -18.58
C TYR A 167 -13.42 20.99 -19.79
N VAL A 168 -12.20 20.99 -20.31
CA VAL A 168 -11.77 20.17 -21.44
C VAL A 168 -10.58 19.31 -21.01
N LEU A 169 -10.54 18.07 -21.50
CA LEU A 169 -9.41 17.17 -21.24
C LEU A 169 -8.20 17.60 -22.07
N ARG A 170 -7.08 17.87 -21.40
CA ARG A 170 -5.79 18.12 -22.04
C ARG A 170 -4.87 16.92 -21.82
N VAL A 171 -4.33 16.39 -22.90
CA VAL A 171 -3.34 15.30 -22.87
C VAL A 171 -1.94 15.90 -22.91
N SER A 172 -1.07 15.48 -21.99
CA SER A 172 0.34 15.85 -21.93
C SER A 172 1.23 14.63 -21.71
N PRO A 173 2.51 14.69 -22.10
CA PRO A 173 3.46 13.63 -21.77
C PRO A 173 3.63 13.53 -20.25
N TYR A 174 3.68 12.31 -19.73
CA TYR A 174 4.01 12.05 -18.32
C TYR A 174 5.51 11.85 -18.19
N MET A 175 6.20 12.94 -17.83
CA MET A 175 7.64 12.99 -17.64
C MET A 175 8.01 12.61 -16.20
N ILE A 176 8.99 11.73 -16.05
CA ILE A 176 9.66 11.48 -14.78
C ILE A 176 10.94 12.30 -14.76
N THR A 177 11.01 13.21 -13.80
CA THR A 177 12.14 14.15 -13.63
C THR A 177 12.96 13.85 -12.39
N HIS A 178 12.39 13.15 -11.40
CA HIS A 178 13.04 12.83 -10.14
C HIS A 178 12.89 11.35 -9.82
N THR A 179 13.88 10.81 -9.14
CA THR A 179 13.83 9.48 -8.52
C THR A 179 14.08 9.59 -7.03
N LYS A 180 13.66 8.57 -6.29
CA LYS A 180 13.93 8.54 -4.86
C LYS A 180 15.39 8.20 -4.61
N MET A 181 16.04 8.91 -3.68
CA MET A 181 17.36 8.53 -3.19
C MET A 181 17.33 7.10 -2.63
N VAL A 182 18.39 6.35 -2.89
CA VAL A 182 18.60 5.01 -2.34
C VAL A 182 19.82 5.08 -1.43
N ASP A 183 19.63 4.70 -0.17
CA ASP A 183 20.68 4.61 0.83
C ASP A 183 21.03 3.12 1.02
N SER A 184 22.26 2.73 0.67
CA SER A 184 22.71 1.34 0.68
C SER A 184 22.70 0.74 2.08
N ASP A 185 23.10 1.51 3.09
CA ASP A 185 23.23 1.03 4.46
C ASP A 185 21.84 0.80 5.05
N LEU A 186 20.91 1.72 4.78
CA LEU A 186 19.52 1.60 5.18
C LEU A 186 18.85 0.38 4.53
N GLU A 187 19.01 0.18 3.23
CA GLU A 187 18.43 -0.98 2.52
C GLU A 187 19.03 -2.30 3.03
N SER A 188 20.33 -2.33 3.32
CA SER A 188 21.01 -3.48 3.93
C SER A 188 20.42 -3.80 5.31
N GLU A 189 20.21 -2.79 6.17
CA GLU A 189 19.59 -2.97 7.47
C GLU A 189 18.15 -3.51 7.37
N ILE A 190 17.34 -2.98 6.44
CA ILE A 190 15.99 -3.49 6.18
C ILE A 190 16.07 -4.95 5.76
N GLN A 191 16.95 -5.29 4.82
CA GLN A 191 17.08 -6.63 4.29
C GLN A 191 17.49 -7.63 5.39
N LEU A 192 18.44 -7.28 6.26
CA LEU A 192 18.85 -8.12 7.38
C LEU A 192 17.68 -8.40 8.34
N LEU A 193 16.91 -7.37 8.67
CA LEU A 193 15.74 -7.49 9.55
C LEU A 193 14.66 -8.35 8.90
N GLU A 194 14.35 -8.12 7.63
CA GLU A 194 13.37 -8.91 6.88
C GLU A 194 13.80 -10.37 6.77
N ASN A 195 15.06 -10.64 6.44
CA ASN A 195 15.62 -11.99 6.39
C ASN A 195 15.44 -12.71 7.73
N TYR A 196 15.71 -12.04 8.85
CA TYR A 196 15.52 -12.61 10.18
C TYR A 196 14.04 -12.94 10.47
N ILE A 197 13.12 -12.02 10.15
CA ILE A 197 11.68 -12.22 10.38
C ILE A 197 11.12 -13.36 9.52
N VAL A 198 11.48 -13.39 8.25
CA VAL A 198 11.01 -14.39 7.29
C VAL A 198 11.57 -15.77 7.62
N ASN A 199 12.89 -15.87 7.85
CA ASN A 199 13.55 -17.15 8.12
C ASN A 199 13.05 -17.85 9.39
N LEU A 200 12.58 -17.10 10.38
CA LEU A 200 12.06 -17.62 11.64
C LEU A 200 10.53 -17.55 11.73
N ASP A 201 9.88 -17.16 10.64
CA ASP A 201 8.43 -17.11 10.51
C ASP A 201 7.73 -16.28 11.59
N LEU A 202 8.38 -15.20 12.01
CA LEU A 202 8.00 -14.41 13.19
C LEU A 202 6.85 -13.45 12.93
N ARG A 203 6.52 -13.21 11.65
CA ARG A 203 5.53 -12.20 11.23
C ARG A 203 4.16 -12.44 11.87
N ASN A 204 3.71 -13.69 11.93
CA ASN A 204 2.43 -14.06 12.54
C ASN A 204 2.40 -13.80 14.05
N LYS A 205 3.49 -14.13 14.74
CA LYS A 205 3.63 -13.88 16.19
C LYS A 205 3.65 -12.38 16.47
N ILE A 206 4.42 -11.61 15.70
CA ILE A 206 4.47 -10.14 15.81
C ILE A 206 3.08 -9.53 15.60
N ASN A 207 2.36 -9.93 14.55
CA ASN A 207 1.04 -9.39 14.26
C ASN A 207 0.03 -9.71 15.36
N ARG A 208 0.04 -10.95 15.88
CA ARG A 208 -0.84 -11.34 17.00
C ARG A 208 -0.57 -10.54 18.26
N LEU A 209 0.70 -10.26 18.58
CA LEU A 209 1.07 -9.44 19.75
C LEU A 209 0.60 -7.98 19.63
N ILE A 210 0.57 -7.42 18.42
CA ILE A 210 0.32 -5.99 18.21
C ILE A 210 -1.14 -5.69 17.87
N HIS A 211 -1.74 -6.52 17.03
CA HIS A 211 -3.08 -6.30 16.47
C HIS A 211 -4.12 -7.27 17.05
N GLY A 212 -3.72 -8.15 17.99
CA GLY A 212 -4.59 -9.15 18.62
C GLY A 212 -4.96 -10.34 17.70
N SER A 213 -4.71 -10.22 16.40
CA SER A 213 -4.97 -11.25 15.40
C SER A 213 -3.87 -11.27 14.32
N SER A 214 -3.67 -12.43 13.70
CA SER A 214 -2.88 -12.55 12.48
C SER A 214 -3.75 -13.23 11.43
N LEU A 215 -4.19 -12.46 10.42
CA LEU A 215 -4.88 -13.02 9.27
C LEU A 215 -3.83 -13.56 8.31
N LYS A 216 -3.76 -14.89 8.18
CA LYS A 216 -2.91 -15.56 7.19
C LYS A 216 -3.70 -15.59 5.87
N TRP A 217 -3.26 -14.81 4.89
CA TRP A 217 -3.86 -14.83 3.55
C TRP A 217 -3.15 -15.87 2.70
N SER A 218 -3.80 -17.02 2.50
CA SER A 218 -3.25 -18.18 1.75
C SER A 218 -2.64 -17.82 0.40
N TYR A 219 -3.17 -16.81 -0.30
CA TYR A 219 -2.67 -16.35 -1.60
C TYR A 219 -1.22 -15.82 -1.57
N TYR A 220 -0.76 -15.30 -0.42
CA TYR A 220 0.59 -14.76 -0.26
C TYR A 220 1.49 -15.65 0.61
N GLU A 221 1.06 -16.89 0.89
CA GLU A 221 1.90 -17.87 1.57
C GLU A 221 3.05 -18.27 0.64
N LYS A 222 4.20 -17.64 0.87
CA LYS A 222 5.46 -18.13 0.37
C LYS A 222 6.02 -19.09 1.41
N GLU A 223 6.54 -20.20 0.94
CA GLU A 223 7.23 -21.15 1.81
C GLU A 223 8.47 -20.49 2.41
N ASN A 224 8.80 -20.88 3.64
CA ASN A 224 10.02 -20.41 4.26
C ASN A 224 11.20 -20.88 3.42
N PRO A 225 12.10 -19.97 3.01
CA PRO A 225 13.26 -20.34 2.20
C PRO A 225 14.15 -21.36 2.91
N LYS A 226 14.15 -21.39 4.25
CA LYS A 226 14.86 -22.40 5.06
C LYS A 226 14.19 -23.77 5.09
N GLU A 227 12.88 -23.83 4.90
CA GLU A 227 12.10 -25.07 4.96
C GLU A 227 11.82 -25.62 3.55
N THR A 228 12.30 -24.92 2.52
CA THR A 228 12.16 -25.36 1.13
C THR A 228 13.12 -26.51 0.89
N SER A 229 12.61 -27.70 0.59
CA SER A 229 13.48 -28.84 0.30
C SER A 229 14.24 -28.62 -1.02
N PRO A 230 15.53 -28.98 -1.10
CA PRO A 230 16.32 -28.81 -2.32
C PRO A 230 15.79 -29.66 -3.49
N ILE A 231 15.05 -30.71 -3.17
CA ILE A 231 14.43 -31.65 -4.10
C ILE A 231 13.07 -31.13 -4.61
N LYS A 232 12.56 -30.04 -4.04
CA LYS A 232 11.25 -29.51 -4.37
C LYS A 232 11.19 -29.06 -5.82
N ASN A 233 10.13 -29.46 -6.53
CA ASN A 233 9.92 -29.20 -7.96
C ASN A 233 10.94 -29.86 -8.91
N ILE A 234 11.84 -30.72 -8.40
CA ILE A 234 12.69 -31.56 -9.25
C ILE A 234 11.88 -32.80 -9.65
N SER A 235 11.92 -33.17 -10.93
CA SER A 235 11.24 -34.38 -11.39
C SER A 235 11.94 -35.63 -10.84
N LEU A 236 11.18 -36.69 -10.55
CA LEU A 236 11.75 -37.95 -10.06
C LEU A 236 12.82 -38.52 -11.02
N ASN A 237 12.65 -38.34 -12.32
CA ASN A 237 13.61 -38.84 -13.32
C ASN A 237 14.97 -38.11 -13.22
N THR A 238 14.95 -36.79 -13.05
CA THR A 238 16.17 -35.99 -12.85
C THR A 238 16.91 -36.35 -11.56
N LEU A 239 16.19 -36.66 -10.48
CA LEU A 239 16.81 -37.13 -9.23
C LEU A 239 17.44 -38.51 -9.40
N TYR A 240 16.77 -39.39 -10.15
CA TYR A 240 17.27 -40.73 -10.44
C TYR A 240 18.53 -40.71 -11.30
N GLN A 241 18.60 -39.83 -12.31
CA GLN A 241 19.80 -39.63 -13.11
C GLN A 241 20.97 -39.07 -12.27
N GLN A 242 20.72 -38.07 -11.42
CA GLN A 242 21.75 -37.55 -10.50
C GLN A 242 22.31 -38.63 -9.58
N TYR A 243 21.44 -39.52 -9.06
CA TYR A 243 21.86 -40.64 -8.24
C TYR A 243 22.73 -41.65 -9.02
N LEU A 244 22.40 -41.94 -10.29
CA LEU A 244 23.21 -42.81 -11.13
C LEU A 244 24.57 -42.20 -11.45
N ASP A 245 24.61 -40.90 -11.73
CA ASP A 245 25.84 -40.16 -12.04
C ASP A 245 26.79 -40.06 -10.83
N GLU A 246 26.27 -39.96 -9.60
CA GLU A 246 27.08 -39.95 -8.37
C GLU A 246 27.63 -41.33 -7.97
N MET A 247 27.09 -42.42 -8.56
CA MET A 247 27.48 -43.80 -8.26
C MET A 247 28.54 -44.38 -9.22
N ILE A 248 28.94 -43.62 -10.23
CA ILE A 248 30.00 -43.95 -11.22
C ILE A 248 31.30 -43.24 -10.81
#